data_AF-B6W7W5-F1
#
_entry.id   AF-B6W7W5-F1
#
_cell.length_a   1.000
_cell.length_b   1.000
_cell.length_c   1.000
_cell.angle_alpha   90.00
_cell.angle_beta   90.00
_cell.angle_gamma   90.00
#
_symmetry.space_group_name_H-M   'P 1'
#
loop_
_entity.id
_entity.type
_entity.pdbx_description
1 polymer ?
#
loop_
_entity_poly.entity_id
_entity_poly.type
_entity_poly.pdbx_seq_one_letter_code
_entity_poly.pdbx_strand_id
1 'polypeptide(L)' 'MLKTLSSKNKNTEIQISMEAHMACGIGACLGCTVENSKGEFIRVCKEGPVFDSKEIF' A
#
# COMPACT_ATOMS: atom_id res chain seq x y z
N MET A 1 12.50 -0.82 -3.61
CA MET A 1 12.90 -1.52 -2.37
C MET A 1 11.82 -2.48 -1.88
N LEU A 2 10.62 -2.00 -1.53
CA LEU A 2 9.55 -2.82 -0.93
C LEU A 2 9.18 -4.07 -1.75
N LYS A 3 9.02 -3.91 -3.07
CA LYS A 3 8.74 -5.03 -3.98
C LYS A 3 9.81 -6.13 -3.95
N THR A 4 11.08 -5.76 -3.82
CA THR A 4 12.22 -6.70 -3.74
C THR A 4 12.23 -7.47 -2.41
N LEU A 5 11.86 -6.81 -1.30
CA LEU A 5 11.76 -7.47 -0.01
C LEU A 5 10.59 -8.46 0.01
N SER A 6 9.45 -8.08 -0.57
CA SER A 6 8.30 -8.98 -0.74
C SER A 6 8.66 -10.21 -1.60
N SER A 7 9.32 -10.00 -2.76
CA SER A 7 9.64 -11.11 -3.67
C SER A 7 10.68 -12.10 -3.13
N LYS A 8 11.60 -11.66 -2.25
CA LYS A 8 12.61 -12.52 -1.63
C LYS A 8 12.10 -13.33 -0.43
N ASN A 9 11.02 -12.89 0.24
CA ASN A 9 10.56 -13.46 1.51
C ASN A 9 9.14 -14.06 1.41
N LYS A 10 8.87 -14.84 0.35
CA LYS A 10 7.51 -15.37 0.06
C LYS A 10 6.91 -16.30 1.12
N ASN A 11 7.74 -16.89 1.97
CA ASN A 11 7.32 -17.85 3.01
C ASN A 11 7.01 -17.18 4.37
N THR A 12 7.05 -15.85 4.44
CA THR A 12 6.81 -15.10 5.67
C THR A 12 5.69 -14.09 5.44
N GLU A 13 4.92 -13.79 6.48
CA GLU A 13 3.96 -12.68 6.47
C GLU A 13 4.72 -11.35 6.56
N ILE A 14 4.50 -10.47 5.59
CA ILE A 14 5.22 -9.19 5.48
C ILE A 14 4.21 -8.07 5.45
N GLN A 15 4.39 -7.13 6.38
CA GLN A 15 3.68 -5.86 6.39
C GLN A 15 4.59 -4.79 5.76
N ILE A 16 4.03 -3.97 4.88
CA ILE A 16 4.75 -2.90 4.20
C ILE A 16 4.07 -1.56 4.46
N SER A 17 4.86 -0.54 4.80
CA SER A 17 4.38 0.83 4.85
C SER A 17 4.53 1.47 3.48
N MET A 18 3.42 1.80 2.84
CA MET A 18 3.37 2.47 1.55
C MET A 18 3.42 3.99 1.72
N GLU A 19 4.05 4.65 0.76
CA GLU A 19 4.07 6.11 0.64
C GLU A 19 3.33 6.52 -0.64
N ALA A 20 2.60 7.63 -0.56
CA ALA A 20 1.95 8.28 -1.69
C ALA A 20 1.86 9.77 -1.42
N HIS A 21 1.78 10.60 -2.46
CA HIS A 21 1.53 12.02 -2.28
C HIS A 21 0.18 12.23 -1.58
N MET A 22 0.18 13.00 -0.50
CA MET A 22 -1.02 13.28 0.31
C MET A 22 -1.33 14.77 0.29
N ALA A 23 -2.62 15.11 0.22
CA ALA A 23 -3.11 16.48 0.44
C ALA A 23 -3.90 16.58 1.76
N CYS A 24 -5.05 15.90 1.86
CA CYS A 24 -5.90 16.01 3.05
C CYS A 24 -5.49 15.11 4.23
N GLY A 25 -4.81 13.98 3.97
CA GLY A 25 -4.41 13.02 5.01
C GLY A 25 -5.54 12.28 5.76
N ILE A 26 -6.81 12.56 5.44
CA ILE A 26 -7.99 12.01 6.16
C ILE A 26 -8.93 11.19 5.26
N GLY A 27 -8.52 10.92 4.02
CA GLY A 27 -9.26 10.09 3.06
C GLY A 27 -10.30 10.82 2.21
N ALA A 28 -10.44 12.15 2.32
CA ALA A 28 -11.45 12.93 1.60
C ALA A 28 -11.05 13.27 0.15
N CYS A 29 -9.79 13.62 -0.11
CA CYS A 29 -9.36 14.19 -1.38
C CYS A 29 -8.96 13.17 -2.46
N LEU A 30 -8.89 11.86 -2.11
CA LEU A 30 -8.44 10.77 -2.99
C LEU A 30 -7.03 10.92 -3.61
N GLY A 31 -6.24 11.91 -3.18
CA GLY A 31 -4.93 12.20 -3.77
C GLY A 31 -3.85 11.14 -3.49
N CYS A 32 -4.01 10.37 -2.41
CA CYS A 32 -3.06 9.34 -1.99
C CYS A 32 -3.52 7.92 -2.38
N THR A 33 -4.27 7.82 -3.47
CA THR A 33 -4.84 6.54 -3.91
C THR A 33 -3.80 5.73 -4.67
N VAL A 34 -3.69 4.44 -4.39
CA VAL A 34 -2.81 3.47 -5.06
C VAL A 34 -3.63 2.29 -5.53
N GLU A 35 -3.19 1.65 -6.61
CA GLU A 35 -3.79 0.42 -7.13
C GLU A 35 -3.20 -0.79 -6.40
N ASN A 36 -4.06 -1.68 -5.89
CA ASN A 36 -3.67 -2.90 -5.22
C ASN A 36 -3.44 -4.06 -6.23
N SER A 37 -3.02 -5.23 -5.77
CA SER A 37 -2.74 -6.41 -6.62
C SER A 37 -3.98 -6.96 -7.34
N LYS A 38 -5.19 -6.53 -6.93
CA LYS A 38 -6.48 -6.89 -7.53
C LYS A 38 -7.03 -5.83 -8.49
N GLY A 39 -6.31 -4.72 -8.69
CA GLY A 39 -6.77 -3.60 -9.52
C GLY A 39 -7.77 -2.66 -8.83
N GLU A 40 -7.91 -2.76 -7.50
CA GLU A 40 -8.76 -1.87 -6.71
C GLU A 40 -7.95 -0.66 -6.24
N PHE A 41 -8.61 0.49 -6.20
CA PHE A 41 -8.01 1.75 -5.76
C PHE A 41 -8.24 1.97 -4.25
N ILE A 42 -7.16 1.96 -3.47
CA ILE A 42 -7.17 2.11 -2.00
C ILE A 42 -6.37 3.36 -1.58
N ARG A 43 -6.72 4.00 -0.46
CA ARG A 43 -6.08 5.25 -0.02
C ARG A 43 -5.05 4.94 1.05
N VAL A 44 -3.80 5.35 0.81
CA VAL A 44 -2.70 5.17 1.76
C VAL A 44 -2.97 5.87 3.11
N CYS A 45 -3.62 7.02 3.13
CA CYS A 45 -3.90 7.74 4.38
C CYS A 45 -5.08 7.19 5.21
N LYS A 46 -5.93 6.33 4.64
CA LYS A 46 -7.18 5.88 5.29
C LYS A 46 -7.27 4.37 5.46
N GLU A 47 -7.02 3.62 4.39
CA GLU A 47 -6.90 2.16 4.44
C GLU A 47 -5.48 1.72 4.86
N GLY A 48 -4.47 2.54 4.56
CA GLY A 48 -3.07 2.30 4.92
C GLY A 48 -2.62 3.03 6.19
N PRO A 49 -1.32 3.39 6.30
CA PRO A 49 -0.24 3.23 5.31
C PRO A 49 0.36 1.82 5.31
N VAL A 50 0.04 0.98 6.30
CA VAL A 50 0.58 -0.37 6.46
C VAL A 50 -0.37 -1.40 5.85
N PHE A 51 0.14 -2.21 4.93
CA PHE A 51 -0.62 -3.23 4.20
C PHE A 51 0.09 -4.58 4.21
N ASP A 52 -0.65 -5.66 3.98
CA ASP A 52 -0.03 -6.93 3.63
C ASP A 52 0.67 -6.80 2.26
N SER A 53 1.90 -7.29 2.18
CA SER A 53 2.67 -7.26 0.95
C SER A 53 1.99 -7.93 -0.25
N LYS A 54 1.13 -8.93 -0.03
CA LYS A 54 0.37 -9.65 -1.06
C LYS A 54 -0.85 -8.86 -1.54
N GLU A 55 -1.32 -7.91 -0.75
CA GLU A 55 -2.37 -6.98 -1.16
C GLU A 55 -1.83 -5.95 -2.17
N ILE A 56 -0.54 -5.63 -2.13
CA ILE A 56 0.06 -4.58 -2.97
C ILE A 56 0.89 -5.15 -4.14
N PHE A 57 1.59 -6.28 -3.97
CA PHE A 57 2.55 -6.81 -4.94
C PHE A 57 2.25 -8.23 -5.43
#